data_AF-A0A7Z9IWW5-F1
#
_entry.id   AF-A0A7Z9IWW5-F1
#
_cell.length_a   1.000
_cell.length_b   1.000
_cell.length_c   1.000
_cell.angle_alpha   90.00
_cell.angle_beta   90.00
_cell.angle_gamma   90.00
#
_symmetry.space_group_name_H-M   'P 1'
#
loop_
_entity.id
_entity.type
_entity.pdbx_description
1 polymer ?
#
loop_
_entity_poly.entity_id
_entity_poly.type
_entity_poly.pdbx_seq_one_letter_code
_entity_poly.pdbx_strand_id
1 'polypeptide(L)'
;MTDSSFIASRPGLEQALEAVLVPPSGSEQPQLPNNLPNKGIGEEATLKILAPIVIGGARHLGAPGAFAHMDPPTPWISWATTFWNAS
;
A
#
# COMPACT_ATOMS: atom_id res chain seq x y z
N MET A 1 13.33 -2.40 -24.28
CA MET A 1 13.41 -1.41 -23.19
C MET A 1 12.75 -2.05 -21.99
N THR A 2 13.52 -2.50 -21.01
CA THR A 2 12.98 -3.08 -19.77
C THR A 2 12.71 -1.95 -18.80
N ASP A 3 11.44 -1.72 -18.52
CA ASP A 3 11.01 -0.76 -17.53
C ASP A 3 11.38 -1.29 -16.13
N SER A 4 12.14 -0.50 -15.37
CA SER A 4 12.65 -0.87 -14.04
C SER A 4 11.53 -1.09 -13.02
N SER A 5 10.34 -0.53 -13.26
CA SER A 5 9.16 -0.72 -12.43
C SER A 5 8.66 -2.16 -12.41
N PHE A 6 9.08 -2.98 -13.38
CA PHE A 6 8.74 -4.41 -13.48
C PHE A 6 9.87 -5.32 -12.95
N ILE A 7 10.86 -4.76 -12.26
CA ILE A 7 11.92 -5.51 -11.59
C ILE A 7 11.71 -5.39 -10.08
N ALA A 8 11.87 -6.49 -9.34
CA ALA A 8 11.71 -6.50 -7.90
C ALA A 8 12.65 -5.50 -7.22
N SER A 9 12.07 -4.51 -6.51
CA SER A 9 12.80 -3.52 -5.71
C SER A 9 12.66 -3.86 -4.23
N ARG A 10 13.72 -4.39 -3.62
CA ARG A 10 13.75 -4.66 -2.17
C ARG A 10 13.39 -3.41 -1.36
N PRO A 11 14.01 -2.23 -1.57
CA PRO A 11 13.66 -1.02 -0.81
C PRO A 11 12.20 -0.62 -0.97
N GLY A 12 11.65 -0.69 -2.19
CA GLY A 12 10.25 -0.36 -2.44
C GLY A 12 9.27 -1.33 -1.77
N LEU A 13 9.59 -2.63 -1.77
CA LEU A 13 8.80 -3.66 -1.09
C LEU A 13 8.85 -3.52 0.43
N GLU A 14 10.03 -3.25 0.99
CA GLU A 14 10.20 -3.01 2.43
C GLU A 14 9.40 -1.76 2.87
N GLN A 15 9.44 -0.68 2.10
CA GLN A 15 8.64 0.52 2.36
C GLN A 15 7.12 0.25 2.29
N ALA A 16 6.67 -0.52 1.30
CA ALA A 16 5.25 -0.87 1.15
C ALA A 16 4.77 -1.76 2.31
N LEU A 17 5.57 -2.73 2.71
CA LEU A 17 5.25 -3.62 3.82
C LEU A 17 5.16 -2.84 5.13
N GLU A 18 6.11 -1.93 5.39
CA GLU A 18 6.08 -1.06 6.57
C GLU A 18 4.79 -0.24 6.63
N ALA A 19 4.39 0.36 5.50
CA ALA A 19 3.14 1.14 5.45
C ALA A 19 1.89 0.30 5.76
N VAL A 20 1.88 -1.00 5.44
CA VAL A 20 0.78 -1.92 5.76
C VAL A 20 0.80 -2.36 7.22
N LEU A 21 1.98 -2.70 7.74
CA LEU A 21 2.15 -3.19 9.13
C LEU A 21 1.96 -2.06 10.14
N VAL A 22 2.40 -0.85 9.79
CA VAL A 22 2.30 0.36 10.61
C VAL A 22 1.63 1.45 9.77
N PRO A 23 0.28 1.42 9.64
CA PRO A 23 -0.44 2.39 8.84
C PRO A 23 -0.13 3.83 9.27
N PRO A 24 0.23 4.72 8.33
CA PRO A 24 0.51 6.12 8.63
C PRO A 24 -0.70 6.76 9.31
N SER A 25 -0.49 7.21 10.54
CA SER A 25 -1.49 7.85 11.38
C SER A 25 -1.22 9.35 11.42
N GLY A 26 -1.91 10.11 10.57
CA GLY A 26 -1.77 11.56 10.49
C GLY A 26 -3.06 12.21 10.03
N SER A 27 -3.44 13.34 10.65
CA SER A 27 -4.63 14.12 10.28
C SER A 27 -4.43 14.93 8.99
N GLU A 28 -3.19 15.18 8.60
CA GLU A 28 -2.87 15.88 7.35
C GLU A 28 -2.83 14.89 6.19
N GLN A 29 -3.96 14.81 5.48
CA GLN A 29 -4.01 14.10 4.23
C GLN A 29 -3.27 14.91 3.15
N PRO A 30 -2.35 14.29 2.40
CA PRO A 30 -1.68 14.97 1.31
C PRO A 30 -2.70 15.44 0.26
N GLN A 31 -2.54 16.66 -0.24
CA GLN A 31 -3.40 17.20 -1.27
C GLN A 31 -3.09 16.55 -2.61
N LEU A 32 -4.08 15.87 -3.18
CA LEU A 32 -3.98 15.34 -4.53
C LEU A 32 -4.15 16.46 -5.56
N PRO A 33 -3.44 16.38 -6.71
CA PRO A 33 -3.64 17.34 -7.78
C PRO A 33 -5.05 17.20 -8.36
N ASN A 34 -5.66 18.32 -8.74
CA ASN A 34 -6.99 18.34 -9.36
C ASN A 34 -7.01 17.71 -10.77
N ASN A 35 -5.85 17.51 -11.39
CA ASN A 35 -5.69 16.93 -12.72
C ASN A 35 -4.58 15.88 -12.70
N LEU A 36 -4.68 14.87 -13.58
CA LEU A 36 -3.62 13.89 -13.76
C LEU A 36 -2.40 14.54 -14.43
N PRO A 37 -1.18 14.29 -13.90
CA PRO A 37 0.03 14.82 -14.50
C PRO A 37 0.34 14.12 -15.83
N ASN A 38 0.93 14.85 -16.78
CA ASN A 38 1.34 14.30 -18.08
C ASN A 38 2.44 13.23 -17.97
N LYS A 39 3.13 13.16 -16.83
CA LYS A 39 4.13 12.13 -16.49
C LYS A 39 3.83 11.60 -15.09
N GLY A 40 3.95 10.28 -14.92
CA GLY A 40 3.84 9.66 -13.60
C GLY A 40 4.94 10.13 -12.64
N ILE A 41 4.66 10.05 -11.34
CA ILE A 41 5.59 10.48 -10.28
C ILE A 41 6.50 9.35 -9.78
N GLY A 42 6.33 8.13 -10.30
CA GLY A 42 7.08 6.94 -9.87
C GLY A 42 6.50 6.26 -8.63
N GLU A 43 6.91 5.02 -8.38
CA GLU A 43 6.34 4.11 -7.39
C GLU A 43 6.56 4.61 -5.97
N GLU A 44 7.78 5.03 -5.64
CA GLU A 44 8.14 5.48 -4.28
C GLU A 44 7.41 6.76 -3.89
N ALA A 45 7.36 7.74 -4.80
CA ALA A 45 6.64 8.99 -4.56
C ALA A 45 5.13 8.75 -4.48
N THR A 46 4.60 7.85 -5.32
CA THR A 46 3.20 7.43 -5.28
C THR A 46 2.86 6.78 -3.95
N LEU A 47 3.67 5.81 -3.49
CA LEU A 47 3.48 5.14 -2.22
C LEU A 47 3.55 6.14 -1.05
N LYS A 48 4.53 7.04 -1.06
CA LYS A 48 4.67 8.07 -0.02
C LYS A 48 3.46 9.00 0.07
N ILE A 49 2.91 9.44 -1.07
CA ILE A 49 1.76 10.34 -1.11
C ILE A 49 0.46 9.58 -0.80
N LEU A 50 0.26 8.38 -1.33
CA LEU A 50 -1.01 7.69 -1.23
C LEU A 50 -1.16 6.82 0.02
N ALA A 51 -0.08 6.34 0.63
CA ALA A 51 -0.18 5.47 1.82
C ALA A 51 -0.99 6.12 2.97
N PRO A 52 -0.84 7.42 3.32
CA PRO A 52 -1.70 8.09 4.30
C PRO A 52 -3.19 8.07 3.95
N ILE A 53 -3.52 8.19 2.67
CA ILE A 53 -4.91 8.28 2.21
C ILE A 53 -5.53 6.87 2.10
N VAL A 54 -4.82 5.95 1.44
CA VAL A 54 -5.32 4.63 1.06
C VAL A 54 -5.13 3.61 2.17
N ILE A 55 -3.96 3.58 2.82
CA ILE A 55 -3.66 2.58 3.85
C ILE A 55 -4.02 3.13 5.23
N GLY A 56 -3.58 4.35 5.55
CA GLY A 56 -3.88 5.02 6.82
C GLY A 56 -5.34 5.47 6.94
N GLY A 57 -5.96 5.90 5.83
CA GLY A 57 -7.34 6.39 5.81
C GLY A 57 -8.42 5.31 5.62
N ALA A 58 -8.05 4.09 5.21
CA ALA A 58 -9.01 3.01 5.03
C ALA A 58 -9.56 2.48 6.35
N ARG A 59 -10.81 2.01 6.35
CA ARG A 59 -11.37 1.28 7.48
C ARG A 59 -10.70 -0.09 7.59
N HIS A 60 -10.07 -0.37 8.73
CA HIS A 60 -9.48 -1.68 8.99
C HIS A 60 -10.56 -2.71 9.32
N LEU A 61 -11.00 -3.47 8.30
CA LEU A 61 -12.05 -4.48 8.44
C LEU A 61 -11.67 -5.68 9.33
N GLY A 62 -10.38 -5.88 9.61
CA GLY A 62 -9.89 -6.89 10.56
C GLY A 62 -9.75 -6.40 12.00
N ALA A 63 -10.09 -5.13 12.29
CA ALA A 63 -9.99 -4.60 13.65
C ALA A 63 -11.01 -5.29 14.59
N PRO A 64 -10.70 -5.49 15.90
CA PRO A 64 -11.59 -6.18 16.84
C PRO A 64 -13.00 -5.57 16.96
N GLY A 65 -13.16 -4.29 16.65
CA GLY A 65 -14.45 -3.58 16.67
C GLY A 65 -15.17 -3.52 15.32
N ALA A 66 -14.61 -4.12 14.26
CA ALA A 66 -15.27 -4.21 12.97
C ALA A 66 -16.30 -5.35 12.99
N PHE A 67 -17.58 -5.01 12.96
CA PHE A 67 -18.69 -5.97 12.89
C PHE A 67 -19.04 -6.39 11.45
N ALA A 68 -18.14 -6.15 10.50
CA ALA A 68 -18.27 -6.71 9.17
C ALA A 68 -18.05 -8.22 9.30
N HIS A 69 -18.99 -9.02 8.77
CA HIS A 69 -19.00 -10.48 8.86
C HIS A 69 -17.93 -11.11 7.93
N MET A 70 -16.70 -10.62 7.99
CA MET A 70 -15.62 -10.99 7.07
C MET A 70 -14.90 -12.26 7.52
N ASP A 71 -14.31 -12.94 6.53
CA ASP A 71 -13.41 -14.08 6.69
C ASP A 71 -12.37 -13.88 7.80
N PRO A 72 -11.89 -14.97 8.43
CA PRO A 72 -10.82 -14.88 9.43
C PRO A 72 -9.62 -14.11 8.87
N PRO A 73 -8.83 -13.43 9.74
CA PRO A 73 -7.69 -12.64 9.30
C PRO A 73 -6.77 -13.48 8.39
N THR A 74 -6.42 -12.92 7.23
CA THR A 74 -5.56 -13.59 6.24
C THR A 74 -4.23 -13.97 6.88
N PRO A 75 -3.84 -15.26 6.92
CA PRO A 75 -2.54 -15.68 7.46
C PRO A 75 -1.39 -15.01 6.73
N TRP A 76 -0.33 -14.61 7.45
CA TRP A 76 0.82 -13.90 6.86
C TRP A 76 1.46 -14.67 5.70
N ILE A 77 1.42 -16.01 5.73
CA ILE A 77 2.01 -16.86 4.70
C ILE A 77 1.32 -16.69 3.34
N SER A 78 0.00 -16.42 3.31
CA SER A 78 -0.73 -16.19 2.06
C SER A 78 -0.25 -14.92 1.35
N TRP A 79 0.19 -13.91 2.09
CA TRP A 79 0.78 -12.69 1.52
C TRP A 79 2.13 -13.00 0.87
N ALA A 80 2.99 -13.77 1.55
CA ALA A 80 4.28 -14.19 0.99
C ALA A 80 4.11 -15.03 -0.28
N THR A 81 3.16 -15.96 -0.30
CA THR A 81 2.83 -16.74 -1.50
C THR A 81 2.25 -15.86 -2.63
N THR A 82 1.50 -14.82 -2.29
CA THR A 82 0.98 -13.86 -3.29
C THR A 82 2.13 -13.07 -3.93
N PHE A 83 3.10 -12.60 -3.15
CA PHE A 83 4.28 -11.93 -3.69
C PHE A 83 5.14 -12.85 -4.55
N TRP A 84 5.32 -14.11 -4.14
CA TRP A 84 6.02 -15.11 -4.95
C TRP A 84 5.32 -15.40 -6.29
N ASN A 85 3.99 -15.49 -6.31
CA ASN A 85 3.26 -15.72 -7.56
C ASN A 85 3.28 -14.50 -8.50
N ALA A 86 3.56 -13.31 -7.97
CA ALA A 86 3.61 -12.07 -8.74
C ALA A 86 5.01 -11.74 -9.29
N SER A 87 6.04 -12.51 -8.91
CA SER A 87 7.43 -12.33 -9.34
C SER A 87 7.80 -13.05 -10.63
#